data_AF-A0A937B1J2-F1
#
_entry.id   AF-A0A937B1J2-F1
#
_cell.length_a   1.000
_cell.length_b   1.000
_cell.length_c   1.000
_cell.angle_alpha   90.00
_cell.angle_beta   90.00
_cell.angle_gamma   90.00
#
_symmetry.space_group_name_H-M   'P 1'
#
loop_
_entity.id
_entity.type
_entity.pdbx_description
1 polymer ?
#
loop_
_entity_poly.entity_id
_entity_poly.type
_entity_poly.pdbx_seq_one_letter_code
_entity_poly.pdbx_strand_id
1 'polypeptide(L)'
;MNWWKRCNWILVLVGVGFIGVAHEAPAQTASQPSFLEGDTRLACECLLCLTAGPQAPKECQTALMKYYLIQGSSPFQTLVKRRNFLQLCPKK
;
A
#
# COMPACT_ATOMS: atom_id res chain seq x y z
N MET A 1 13.31 -21.52 -33.47
CA MET A 1 14.19 -20.33 -33.46
C MET A 1 13.48 -19.28 -32.61
N ASN A 2 13.92 -18.78 -31.46
CA ASN A 2 15.21 -18.73 -30.77
C ASN A 2 14.91 -18.51 -29.27
N TRP A 3 14.87 -19.58 -28.48
CA TRP A 3 14.57 -19.54 -27.04
C TRP A 3 15.83 -19.46 -26.17
N TRP A 4 16.99 -19.84 -26.72
CA TRP A 4 18.29 -19.82 -26.03
C TRP A 4 18.91 -18.42 -25.89
N LYS A 5 18.41 -17.41 -26.62
CA LYS A 5 18.98 -16.06 -26.60
C LYS A 5 18.59 -15.22 -25.37
N ARG A 6 17.53 -15.61 -24.65
CA ARG A 6 17.11 -14.90 -23.41
C ARG A 6 17.83 -15.40 -22.17
N CYS A 7 18.18 -16.69 -22.09
CA CYS A 7 18.90 -17.23 -20.93
C CYS A 7 20.36 -16.77 -20.86
N ASN A 8 21.02 -16.55 -22.00
CA ASN A 8 22.39 -16.06 -22.02
C ASN A 8 22.49 -14.61 -21.50
N TRP A 9 21.51 -13.76 -21.79
CA TRP A 9 21.54 -12.35 -21.38
C TRP A 9 21.36 -12.16 -19.87
N ILE A 10 20.58 -13.05 -19.24
CA ILE A 10 20.36 -13.05 -17.79
C ILE A 10 21.65 -13.41 -17.05
N LEU A 11 22.45 -14.36 -17.56
CA LEU A 11 23.72 -14.74 -16.96
C LEU A 11 24.81 -13.65 -17.09
N VAL A 12 24.77 -12.84 -18.16
CA VAL A 12 25.71 -11.71 -18.34
C VAL A 12 25.40 -10.53 -17.41
N LEU A 13 24.12 -10.26 -17.11
CA LEU A 13 23.72 -9.15 -16.22
C LEU A 13 23.96 -9.44 -14.73
N VAL A 14 24.04 -10.71 -14.33
CA VAL A 14 24.29 -11.11 -12.93
C VAL A 14 25.79 -11.06 -12.57
N GLY A 15 26.69 -11.00 -13.56
CA GLY A 15 28.14 -11.13 -13.37
C GLY A 15 28.94 -9.85 -13.15
N VAL A 16 28.39 -8.65 -13.43
CA VAL A 16 29.12 -7.37 -13.26
C VAL A 16 28.17 -6.35 -12.64
N GLY A 17 28.21 -6.21 -11.31
CA GLY A 17 27.47 -5.14 -10.63
C GLY A 17 26.91 -5.43 -9.24
N PHE A 18 27.36 -6.47 -8.53
CA PHE A 18 27.10 -6.58 -7.08
C PHE A 18 28.13 -5.76 -6.30
N ILE A 19 28.17 -4.45 -6.54
CA ILE A 19 28.75 -3.50 -5.59
C ILE A 19 27.59 -3.09 -4.68
N GLY A 20 27.69 -3.49 -3.42
CA GLY A 20 26.64 -3.32 -2.43
C GLY A 20 26.22 -1.87 -2.26
N VAL A 21 24.91 -1.64 -2.36
CA VAL A 21 24.23 -0.71 -1.47
C VAL A 21 23.57 -1.59 -0.40
N ALA A 22 24.24 -1.74 0.73
CA ALA A 22 23.49 -1.68 1.98
C ALA A 22 22.92 -0.27 2.05
N HIS A 23 21.65 -0.15 2.43
CA HIS A 23 21.03 0.89 3.25
C HIS A 23 19.55 1.01 2.91
N GLU A 24 18.78 0.75 3.96
CA GLU A 24 17.37 1.04 4.20
C GLU A 24 16.38 0.81 3.05
N ALA A 25 15.65 -0.31 3.17
CA ALA A 25 14.20 -0.23 2.96
C ALA A 25 13.70 1.06 3.63
N PRO A 26 12.94 1.94 2.94
CA PRO A 26 12.37 3.08 3.61
C PRO A 26 11.52 2.54 4.76
N ALA A 27 12.06 2.65 5.97
CA ALA A 27 11.29 2.60 7.18
C ALA A 27 10.22 3.64 6.95
N GLN A 28 9.01 3.11 6.76
CA GLN A 28 7.75 3.81 6.72
C GLN A 28 7.87 4.96 7.70
N THR A 29 7.90 6.19 7.19
CA THR A 29 7.80 7.36 8.04
C THR A 29 6.42 7.23 8.68
N ALA A 30 6.41 6.67 9.89
CA ALA A 30 5.25 6.62 10.74
C ALA A 30 4.93 8.09 11.01
N SER A 31 4.07 8.64 10.17
CA SER A 31 3.49 9.96 10.31
C SER A 31 3.02 10.06 11.74
N GLN A 32 3.73 10.89 12.51
CA GLN A 32 3.49 11.20 13.92
C GLN A 32 1.99 11.13 14.21
N PRO A 33 1.54 10.33 15.20
CA PRO A 33 0.13 10.18 15.53
C PRO A 33 -0.35 11.52 16.09
N SER A 34 -0.69 12.41 15.17
CA SER A 34 -1.17 13.75 15.42
C SER A 34 -2.63 13.62 15.83
N PHE A 35 -2.89 13.01 16.99
CA PHE A 35 -4.19 13.00 17.66
C PHE A 35 -5.36 12.86 16.67
N LEU A 36 -5.28 11.87 15.77
CA LEU A 36 -6.31 11.62 14.78
C LEU A 36 -7.42 10.85 15.49
N GLU A 37 -8.37 11.57 16.08
CA GLU A 37 -9.51 10.93 16.73
C GLU A 37 -10.44 10.31 15.68
N GLY A 38 -10.90 9.10 15.99
CA GLY A 38 -11.94 8.38 15.26
C GLY A 38 -11.58 8.01 13.81
N ASP A 39 -12.38 8.52 12.87
CA ASP A 39 -12.39 8.07 11.47
C ASP A 39 -11.16 8.52 10.67
N THR A 40 -10.46 9.56 11.09
CA THR A 40 -9.24 10.05 10.42
C THR A 40 -8.07 9.07 10.58
N ARG A 41 -7.89 8.50 11.78
CA ARG A 41 -6.90 7.46 12.04
C ARG A 41 -7.22 6.19 11.26
N LEU A 42 -8.49 5.76 11.29
CA LEU A 42 -8.95 4.59 10.54
C LEU A 42 -8.79 4.77 9.03
N ALA A 43 -8.97 5.99 8.50
CA ALA A 43 -8.75 6.28 7.09
C ALA A 43 -7.28 6.12 6.68
N CYS A 44 -6.33 6.64 7.47
CA CYS A 44 -4.90 6.48 7.20
C CYS A 44 -4.43 5.04 7.37
N GLU A 45 -4.89 4.36 8.42
CA GLU A 45 -4.61 2.93 8.61
C GLU A 45 -5.16 2.13 7.41
N CYS A 46 -6.41 2.37 7.01
CA CYS A 46 -7.01 1.71 5.85
C CYS A 46 -6.19 1.95 4.57
N LEU A 47 -5.75 3.18 4.33
CA LEU A 47 -4.92 3.49 3.16
C LEU A 47 -3.63 2.67 3.17
N LEU A 48 -2.92 2.62 4.30
CA LEU A 48 -1.71 1.82 4.44
C LEU A 48 -1.99 0.32 4.24
N CYS A 49 -3.06 -0.19 4.81
CA CYS A 49 -3.47 -1.59 4.69
C CYS A 49 -3.82 -1.98 3.24
N LEU A 50 -4.49 -1.09 2.50
CA LEU A 50 -4.76 -1.29 1.07
C LEU A 50 -3.48 -1.35 0.25
N THR A 51 -2.44 -0.59 0.61
CA THR A 51 -1.14 -0.65 -0.05
C THR A 51 -0.31 -1.89 0.31
N ALA A 52 -0.47 -2.42 1.54
CA ALA A 52 0.22 -3.63 1.99
C ALA A 52 -0.33 -4.92 1.35
N GLY A 53 -1.57 -4.89 0.86
CA GLY A 53 -2.20 -6.01 0.15
C GLY A 53 -2.28 -7.29 1.02
N PRO A 54 -1.92 -8.47 0.51
CA PRO A 54 -2.07 -9.73 1.24
C PRO A 54 -1.16 -9.86 2.47
N GLN A 55 -0.20 -8.95 2.66
CA GLN A 55 0.71 -8.91 3.80
C GLN A 55 0.19 -7.98 4.92
N ALA A 56 -1.06 -7.50 4.80
CA ALA A 56 -1.64 -6.60 5.79
C ALA A 56 -1.74 -7.27 7.18
N PRO A 57 -1.29 -6.62 8.27
CA PRO A 57 -1.38 -7.14 9.62
C PRO A 57 -2.83 -7.22 10.12
N LYS A 58 -3.10 -8.07 11.12
CA LYS A 58 -4.45 -8.24 11.69
C LYS A 58 -5.06 -6.95 12.26
N GLU A 59 -4.22 -6.03 12.71
CA GLU A 59 -4.62 -4.71 13.20
C GLU A 59 -5.35 -3.87 12.13
N CYS A 60 -5.11 -4.15 10.84
CA CYS A 60 -5.81 -3.51 9.72
C CYS A 60 -7.29 -3.87 9.61
N GLN A 61 -7.74 -4.93 10.29
CA GLN A 61 -9.06 -5.51 10.04
C GLN A 61 -10.18 -4.54 10.40
N THR A 62 -10.04 -3.78 11.49
CA THR A 62 -11.04 -2.79 11.90
C THR A 62 -11.18 -1.65 10.87
N ALA A 63 -10.07 -1.14 10.36
CA ALA A 63 -10.04 -0.07 9.36
C ALA A 63 -10.61 -0.55 8.01
N LEU A 64 -10.22 -1.74 7.57
CA LEU A 64 -10.74 -2.35 6.34
C LEU A 64 -12.23 -2.67 6.46
N MET A 65 -12.69 -3.20 7.60
CA MET A 65 -14.11 -3.48 7.81
C MET A 65 -14.94 -2.20 7.67
N LYS A 66 -14.53 -1.09 8.29
CA LYS A 66 -15.19 0.21 8.11
C LYS A 66 -15.23 0.61 6.63
N TYR A 67 -14.12 0.51 5.91
CA TYR A 67 -14.05 0.84 4.48
C TYR A 67 -15.00 0.00 3.60
N TYR A 68 -15.11 -1.30 3.89
CA TYR A 68 -15.99 -2.19 3.13
C TYR A 68 -17.47 -2.05 3.50
N LEU A 69 -17.77 -1.67 4.74
CA LEU A 69 -19.12 -1.34 5.21
C LEU A 69 -19.67 -0.06 4.58
N ILE A 70 -18.80 0.83 4.09
CA ILE A 70 -19.24 1.99 3.32
C ILE A 70 -19.85 1.50 2.01
N GLN A 71 -21.17 1.58 1.91
CA GLN A 71 -21.95 1.26 0.72
C GLN A 71 -22.89 2.43 0.37
N GLY A 72 -23.00 2.68 -0.93
CA GLY A 72 -23.96 3.60 -1.52
C GLY A 72 -25.08 2.85 -2.24
N SER A 73 -26.09 3.58 -2.69
CA SER A 73 -27.19 3.03 -3.47
C SER A 73 -26.75 2.52 -4.85
N SER A 74 -25.59 2.98 -5.34
CA SER A 74 -24.99 2.58 -6.61
C SER A 74 -23.49 2.32 -6.45
N PRO A 75 -22.87 1.48 -7.30
CA PRO A 75 -21.43 1.19 -7.23
C PRO A 75 -20.58 2.44 -7.37
N PHE A 76 -20.97 3.36 -8.27
CA PHE A 76 -20.31 4.66 -8.41
C PHE A 76 -20.38 5.48 -7.12
N GLN A 77 -21.55 5.53 -6.47
CA GLN A 77 -21.70 6.25 -5.20
C GLN A 77 -20.87 5.61 -4.08
N THR A 78 -20.77 4.27 -4.05
CA THR A 78 -19.90 3.55 -3.12
C THR A 78 -18.43 3.93 -3.32
N LEU A 79 -17.94 3.98 -4.56
CA LEU A 79 -16.57 4.37 -4.86
C LEU A 79 -16.28 5.81 -4.45
N VAL A 80 -17.22 6.74 -4.66
CA VAL A 80 -17.09 8.13 -4.23
C VAL A 80 -17.02 8.22 -2.70
N LYS A 81 -17.92 7.56 -1.98
CA LYS A 81 -17.91 7.52 -0.51
C LYS A 81 -16.62 6.93 0.05
N ARG A 82 -16.15 5.84 -0.54
CA ARG A 82 -14.87 5.19 -0.18
C ARG A 82 -13.67 6.11 -0.43
N ARG A 83 -13.65 6.83 -1.56
CA ARG A 83 -12.61 7.83 -1.83
C ARG A 83 -12.66 8.97 -0.80
N ASN A 84 -13.84 9.48 -0.49
CA ASN A 84 -13.99 10.55 0.51
C ASN A 84 -13.50 10.10 1.89
N PHE A 85 -13.77 8.84 2.28
CA PHE A 85 -13.21 8.27 3.52
C PHE A 85 -11.68 8.24 3.49
N LEU A 86 -11.06 7.77 2.40
CA LEU A 86 -9.60 7.76 2.27
C LEU A 86 -9.00 9.18 2.23
N GLN A 87 -9.75 10.18 1.77
CA GLN A 87 -9.32 11.59 1.78
C GLN A 87 -9.31 12.22 3.18
N LEU A 88 -9.95 11.60 4.18
CA LEU A 88 -9.80 12.02 5.58
C LEU A 88 -8.38 11.83 6.08
N CYS A 89 -7.57 11.00 5.41
CA CYS A 89 -6.16 10.89 5.71
C CYS A 89 -5.41 12.10 5.13
N PRO A 90 -4.87 13.01 5.98
CA PRO A 90 -4.11 14.15 5.49
C PRO A 90 -2.85 13.68 4.77
N LYS A 91 -2.64 14.18 3.55
CA LYS A 91 -1.37 14.03 2.84
C LYS A 91 -0.40 15.05 3.41
N LYS A 92 0.47 14.61 4.33
CA LYS A 92 1.63 15.39 4.75
C LYS A 92 2.79 15.15 3.79
#